data_AF-A0A5J4WFM5-F1
#
_entry.id   AF-A0A5J4WFM5-F1
#
_cell.length_a   1.000
_cell.length_b   1.000
_cell.length_c   1.000
_cell.angle_alpha   90.00
_cell.angle_beta   90.00
_cell.angle_gamma   90.00
#
_symmetry.space_group_name_H-M   'P 1'
#
loop_
_entity.id
_entity.type
_entity.pdbx_description
1 polymer ?
#
loop_
_entity_poly.entity_id
_entity_poly.type
_entity_poly.pdbx_seq_one_letter_code
_entity_poly.pdbx_strand_id
1 'polypeptide(L)' 'MIFELLAHRHPFFDNKTEGDISAVEFIHRVVDLPPAELPDHYPSVLRNLIKKMLEKDPQKRISDEQILEIPEVISALEQQ' A
#
# COMPACT_ATOMS: atom_id res chain seq x y z
N MET A 1 5.00 3.48 -2.35
CA MET A 1 4.95 4.93 -2.07
C MET A 1 3.71 5.41 -1.31
N ILE A 2 2.45 5.27 -1.79
CA ILE A 2 1.29 5.84 -1.05
C ILE A 2 1.20 5.33 0.40
N PHE A 3 1.43 4.02 0.63
CA PHE A 3 1.49 3.47 1.99
C PHE A 3 2.53 4.20 2.86
N GLU A 4 3.73 4.44 2.32
CA GLU A 4 4.82 5.09 3.04
C GLU A 4 4.50 6.54 3.39
N LEU A 5 3.81 7.26 2.51
CA LEU A 5 3.33 8.62 2.79
C LEU A 5 2.34 8.66 3.96
N LEU A 6 1.54 7.61 4.13
CA LEU A 6 0.56 7.53 5.22
C LEU A 6 1.20 7.02 6.52
N ALA A 7 1.95 5.93 6.45
CA ALA A 7 2.45 5.21 7.62
C ALA A 7 3.85 5.64 8.06
N HIS A 8 4.54 6.47 7.28
CA HIS A 8 5.92 6.91 7.49
C HIS A 8 6.92 5.75 7.67
N ARG A 9 6.65 4.63 6.98
CA ARG A 9 7.50 3.44 6.92
C ARG A 9 7.16 2.58 5.71
N HIS A 10 8.04 1.68 5.35
CA HIS A 10 7.82 0.76 4.24
C HIS A 10 6.74 -0.31 4.57
N PRO A 11 5.96 -0.81 3.58
CA PRO A 11 4.98 -1.86 3.83
C PRO A 11 5.59 -3.23 4.14
N PHE A 12 6.85 -3.47 3.78
CA PHE A 12 7.50 -4.79 3.93
C PHE A 12 8.57 -4.86 5.03
N PHE A 13 8.77 -3.79 5.79
CA PHE A 13 9.64 -3.78 6.98
C PHE A 13 9.24 -2.67 7.93
N ASP A 14 9.72 -2.74 9.17
CA ASP A 14 9.46 -1.74 10.19
C ASP A 14 10.73 -0.94 10.51
N ASN A 15 10.57 0.15 11.26
CA ASN A 15 11.67 1.03 11.64
C ASN A 15 12.70 0.34 12.56
N LYS A 16 12.41 -0.88 13.03
CA LYS A 16 13.33 -1.68 13.85
C LYS A 16 14.26 -2.54 12.99
N THR A 17 13.83 -2.86 11.77
CA THR A 17 14.55 -3.73 10.83
C THR A 17 15.05 -2.97 9.61
N GLU A 18 14.61 -1.72 9.42
CA GLU A 18 15.07 -0.80 8.40
C GLU A 18 16.59 -0.58 8.49
N GLY A 19 17.32 -0.93 7.42
CA GLY A 19 18.80 -0.82 7.34
C GLY A 19 19.56 -2.12 7.61
N ASP A 20 18.97 -3.09 8.31
CA ASP A 20 19.62 -4.35 8.71
C ASP A 20 19.10 -5.58 7.96
N ILE A 21 18.16 -5.39 7.03
CA ILE A 21 17.57 -6.47 6.23
C ILE A 21 18.48 -6.83 5.05
N SER A 22 18.86 -8.10 4.96
CA SER A 22 19.54 -8.63 3.77
C SER A 22 18.64 -8.56 2.54
N ALA A 23 19.24 -8.43 1.35
CA ALA A 23 18.48 -8.40 0.09
C ALA A 23 17.60 -9.65 -0.10
N VAL A 24 18.07 -10.84 0.33
CA VAL A 24 17.32 -12.09 0.23
C VAL A 24 16.07 -12.06 1.09
N GLU A 25 16.19 -11.60 2.33
CA GLU A 25 15.05 -11.42 3.23
C GLU A 25 14.06 -10.39 2.68
N PHE A 26 14.57 -9.27 2.14
CA PHE A 26 13.71 -8.27 1.52
C PHE A 26 12.90 -8.84 0.35
N ILE A 27 13.55 -9.60 -0.54
CA ILE A 27 12.87 -10.28 -1.66
C ILE A 27 11.79 -11.22 -1.14
N HIS A 28 12.10 -12.04 -0.13
CA HIS A 28 11.13 -12.96 0.47
C HIS A 28 9.89 -12.21 0.99
N ARG A 29 10.07 -11.09 1.70
CA ARG A 29 8.93 -10.29 2.20
C ARG A 29 8.10 -9.66 1.07
N VAL A 30 8.75 -9.21 0.01
CA VAL A 30 8.08 -8.60 -1.14
C VAL A 30 7.34 -9.64 -1.98
N VAL A 31 7.84 -10.86 -2.10
CA VAL A 31 7.21 -11.89 -2.94
C VAL A 31 6.18 -12.70 -2.15
N ASP A 32 6.54 -13.19 -0.96
CA ASP A 32 5.81 -14.25 -0.29
C ASP A 32 4.96 -13.77 0.90
N LEU A 33 5.40 -12.73 1.61
CA LEU A 33 4.73 -12.29 2.83
C LEU A 33 3.69 -11.19 2.57
N PRO A 34 2.59 -11.15 3.32
CA PRO A 34 1.62 -10.07 3.22
C PRO A 34 2.27 -8.72 3.57
N PRO A 35 1.88 -7.62 2.89
CA PRO A 35 2.29 -6.29 3.29
C PRO A 35 1.68 -5.92 4.65
N ALA A 36 2.26 -4.94 5.32
CA ALA A 36 1.63 -4.34 6.47
C ALA A 36 0.29 -3.67 6.12
N GLU A 37 -0.66 -3.74 7.06
CA GLU A 37 -1.94 -3.02 6.95
C GLU A 37 -1.85 -1.64 7.61
N LEU A 38 -2.69 -0.71 7.16
CA LEU A 38 -2.84 0.59 7.79
C LEU A 38 -3.66 0.48 9.09
N PRO A 39 -3.34 1.28 10.14
CA PRO A 39 -4.12 1.30 11.37
C PRO A 39 -5.59 1.70 11.17
N ASP A 40 -6.46 1.31 12.12
CA ASP A 40 -7.92 1.52 12.02
C ASP A 40 -8.39 2.97 12.04
N HIS A 41 -7.54 3.92 12.44
CA HIS A 41 -7.91 5.35 12.43
C HIS A 41 -7.97 5.95 11.02
N TYR A 42 -7.42 5.28 10.00
CA TYR A 42 -7.60 5.69 8.61
C TYR A 42 -8.98 5.25 8.08
N PRO A 43 -9.62 6.02 7.19
CA PRO A 43 -10.89 5.60 6.58
C PRO A 43 -10.81 4.22 5.92
N SER A 44 -11.86 3.41 6.07
CA SER A 44 -11.91 2.04 5.53
C SER A 44 -11.69 2.00 4.01
N VAL A 45 -12.21 2.98 3.27
CA VAL A 45 -12.00 3.11 1.82
C VAL A 45 -10.53 3.24 1.48
N LEU A 46 -9.78 4.08 2.21
CA LEU A 46 -8.34 4.26 2.01
C LEU A 46 -7.56 2.99 2.36
N ARG A 47 -7.88 2.33 3.48
CA ARG A 47 -7.24 1.06 3.85
C ARG A 47 -7.47 -0.02 2.79
N ASN A 48 -8.70 -0.12 2.27
CA ASN A 48 -9.06 -1.07 1.23
C ASN A 48 -8.36 -0.76 -0.10
N LEU A 49 -8.25 0.51 -0.47
CA LEU A 49 -7.51 0.94 -1.66
C LEU A 49 -6.04 0.51 -1.56
N ILE A 50 -5.37 0.82 -0.45
CA ILE A 50 -3.97 0.47 -0.24
C ILE A 50 -3.75 -1.04 -0.25
N LYS A 51 -4.67 -1.81 0.33
CA LYS A 51 -4.65 -3.28 0.26
C LYS A 51 -4.71 -3.78 -1.18
N LYS A 52 -5.61 -3.23 -2.01
CA LYS A 52 -5.73 -3.59 -3.44
C LYS A 52 -4.52 -3.15 -4.26
N MET A 53 -3.88 -2.03 -3.93
CA MET A 53 -2.65 -1.56 -4.59
C MET A 53 -1.45 -2.47 -4.28
N LEU A 54 -1.39 -3.04 -3.08
CA LEU A 54 -0.32 -3.93 -2.62
C LEU A 54 -0.63 -5.43 -2.85
N GLU A 55 -1.69 -5.74 -3.61
CA GLU A 55 -2.03 -7.11 -4.01
C GLU A 55 -0.84 -7.76 -4.74
N LYS A 56 -0.52 -8.98 -4.33
CA LYS A 56 0.65 -9.72 -4.80
C LYS A 56 0.43 -10.25 -6.21
N ASP A 57 -0.76 -10.75 -6.48
CA ASP A 57 -1.15 -11.20 -7.81
C ASP A 57 -1.37 -9.98 -8.73
N PRO A 58 -0.51 -9.75 -9.74
CA PRO A 58 -0.64 -8.58 -10.60
C PRO A 58 -1.96 -8.53 -11.36
N GLN A 59 -2.59 -9.68 -11.62
CA GLN A 59 -3.90 -9.76 -12.31
C GLN A 59 -5.07 -9.32 -11.42
N LYS A 60 -4.87 -9.31 -10.09
CA LYS A 60 -5.86 -8.87 -9.10
C LYS A 60 -5.57 -7.48 -8.54
N ARG A 61 -4.39 -6.92 -8.82
CA ARG A 61 -3.99 -5.59 -8.41
C ARG A 61 -4.83 -4.56 -9.13
N ILE A 62 -5.37 -3.61 -8.37
CA ILE A 62 -6.19 -2.52 -8.92
C ILE A 62 -5.39 -1.72 -9.96
N SER A 63 -6.01 -1.42 -11.11
CA SER A 63 -5.42 -0.56 -12.13
C SER A 63 -5.59 0.91 -11.78
N ASP A 64 -4.83 1.79 -12.42
CA ASP A 64 -4.99 3.24 -12.26
C ASP A 64 -6.35 3.73 -12.78
N GLU A 65 -6.90 3.17 -13.86
CA GLU A 65 -8.27 3.52 -14.30
C GLU A 65 -9.31 3.17 -13.22
N GLN A 66 -9.19 2.01 -12.59
CA GLN A 66 -10.07 1.61 -11.49
C GLN A 66 -9.91 2.49 -10.25
N ILE A 67 -8.70 3.03 -9.99
CA ILE A 67 -8.47 3.99 -8.91
C ILE A 67 -9.19 5.32 -9.22
N LEU A 68 -9.14 5.76 -10.48
CA LEU A 68 -9.78 7.00 -10.92
C LEU A 68 -11.32 6.92 -10.90
N GLU A 69 -11.90 5.73 -10.84
CA GLU A 69 -13.35 5.52 -10.67
C GLU A 69 -13.81 5.60 -9.20
N ILE A 70 -12.89 5.69 -8.23
CA ILE A 70 -13.24 5.75 -6.81
C ILE A 70 -13.84 7.14 -6.49
N PRO A 71 -15.05 7.24 -5.90
CA PRO A 71 -15.72 8.51 -5.65
C PRO A 71 -14.87 9.54 -4.87
N GLU A 72 -14.14 9.08 -3.85
CA GLU A 72 -13.25 9.93 -3.06
C GLU A 72 -12.06 10.48 -3.86
N VAL A 73 -11.55 9.70 -4.82
CA VAL A 73 -10.46 10.12 -5.71
C VAL A 73 -10.99 11.15 -6.72
N ILE A 74 -12.15 10.89 -7.33
CA ILE A 74 -12.82 11.84 -8.24
C ILE A 74 -13.04 13.17 -7.52
N SER A 75 -13.67 13.13 -6.34
CA SER A 75 -13.97 14.33 -5.58
C SER A 75 -12.73 15.13 -5.19
N ALA A 76 -11.61 14.46 -4.89
CA ALA A 76 -10.35 15.13 -4.59
C ALA A 76 -9.70 15.79 -5.82
N LEU A 77 -9.87 15.22 -7.01
CA LEU A 77 -9.36 15.77 -8.27
C LEU A 77 -10.20 16.94 -8.79
N GLU A 78 -11.51 16.93 -8.58
CA GLU A 78 -12.42 18.04 -8.94
C GLU A 78 -12.21 19.31 -8.10
N GLN A 79 -11.55 19.18 -6.95
CA GLN A 79 -11.24 20.29 -6.04
C GLN A 79 -9.89 20.95 -6.31
N GLN A 80 -9.15 20.52 -7.34
CA GLN A 80 -7.86 21.09 -7.78
C GLN A 80 -8.03 21.97 -9.02
#